data_AF-A0AA96QTJ1-F1
#
_entry.id   AF-A0AA96QTJ1-F1
#
_cell.length_a   1.000
_cell.length_b   1.000
_cell.length_c   1.000
_cell.angle_alpha   90.00
_cell.angle_beta   90.00
_cell.angle_gamma   90.00
#
_symmetry.space_group_name_H-M   'P 1'
#
loop_
_entity.id
_entity.type
_entity.pdbx_description
1 polymer ?
#
loop_
_entity_poly.entity_id
_entity_poly.type
_entity_poly.pdbx_seq_one_letter_code
_entity_poly.pdbx_strand_id
1 'polypeptide(L)'
;MNNYVDAYCERLAPGLWGEPLNALSNLAFLLAAAVLWFRYRPEQRSTRALIVLLALIGLASLAFHTAATELTRVFDVLFIAVFVFFYVVCFGHWFWGLPWHRAWWFAPGLAVLGVLLIPVSLTIPGGSGSYLAAGVALVGLAVALRFFGPTGTRHHWRAFGIAGAVFAVSLALRSVDLAACADRPSGTH
;
A
#
# COMPACT_ATOMS: atom_id res chain seq x y z
N MET A 1 28.21 12.56 -2.41
CA MET A 1 26.98 12.59 -3.22
C MET A 1 25.82 12.82 -2.26
N ASN A 2 24.97 13.82 -2.52
CA ASN A 2 23.88 14.18 -1.62
C ASN A 2 22.74 13.16 -1.83
N ASN A 3 22.57 12.22 -0.89
CA ASN A 3 21.58 11.13 -0.99
C ASN A 3 20.18 11.54 -0.49
N TYR A 4 19.93 12.84 -0.35
CA TYR A 4 18.70 13.41 0.19
C TYR A 4 17.60 13.45 -0.87
N VAL A 5 16.38 13.06 -0.47
CA VAL A 5 15.20 13.00 -1.32
C VAL A 5 14.19 14.04 -0.87
N ASP A 6 13.81 14.94 -1.78
CA ASP A 6 12.75 15.91 -1.58
C ASP A 6 11.63 15.66 -2.61
N ALA A 7 10.51 15.12 -2.12
CA ALA A 7 9.41 14.63 -2.97
C ALA A 7 8.01 14.83 -2.36
N TYR A 8 7.93 15.61 -1.28
CA TYR A 8 6.69 15.81 -0.52
C TYR A 8 6.50 17.27 -0.22
N CYS A 9 5.25 17.71 -0.30
CA CYS A 9 4.87 19.09 -0.04
C CYS A 9 5.29 19.58 1.35
N GLU A 10 5.05 18.72 2.34
CA GLU A 10 5.33 18.99 3.75
C GLU A 10 6.82 19.12 4.05
N ARG A 11 7.71 18.66 3.15
CA ARG A 11 9.13 18.56 3.44
C ARG A 11 9.78 19.94 3.57
N LEU A 12 10.14 20.30 4.80
CA LEU A 12 10.88 21.53 5.11
C LEU A 12 12.37 21.31 5.43
N ALA A 13 12.71 20.14 5.98
CA ALA A 13 14.07 19.77 6.40
C ALA A 13 14.21 18.24 6.61
N PRO A 14 15.43 17.71 6.80
CA PRO A 14 15.63 16.41 7.41
C PRO A 14 15.17 16.37 8.88
N GLY A 15 14.83 15.19 9.39
CA GLY A 15 14.48 14.95 10.79
C GLY A 15 12.98 14.80 11.06
N LEU A 16 12.64 14.49 12.32
CA LEU A 16 11.25 14.23 12.77
C LEU A 16 10.28 15.39 12.53
N TRP A 17 10.78 16.62 12.48
CA TRP A 17 9.99 17.83 12.24
C TRP A 17 9.95 18.25 10.77
N GLY A 18 10.63 17.51 9.90
CA GLY A 18 10.68 17.79 8.47
C GLY A 18 9.37 17.51 7.76
N GLU A 19 8.66 16.47 8.20
CA GLU A 19 7.34 16.05 7.68
C GLU A 19 6.49 15.44 8.84
N PRO A 20 6.01 16.26 9.79
CA PRO A 20 5.38 15.77 11.01
C PRO A 20 4.03 15.05 10.78
N LEU A 21 3.21 15.49 9.83
CA LEU A 21 1.92 14.86 9.51
C LEU A 21 2.14 13.52 8.81
N ASN A 22 3.08 13.43 7.86
CA ASN A 22 3.46 12.15 7.28
C ASN A 22 4.10 11.20 8.30
N ALA A 23 4.97 11.69 9.19
CA ALA A 23 5.55 10.86 10.24
C ALA A 23 4.47 10.32 11.21
N LEU A 24 3.49 11.15 11.57
CA LEU A 24 2.39 10.78 12.46
C LEU A 24 1.41 9.81 11.81
N SER A 25 1.02 10.05 10.55
CA SER A 25 0.07 9.20 9.83
C SER A 25 0.61 7.78 9.66
N ASN A 26 1.93 7.61 9.53
CA ASN A 26 2.58 6.31 9.47
C ASN A 26 2.44 5.47 10.75
N LEU A 27 2.18 6.09 11.91
CA LEU A 27 1.86 5.34 13.13
C LEU A 27 0.57 4.52 12.97
N ALA A 28 -0.34 4.89 12.06
CA ALA A 28 -1.53 4.11 11.77
C ALA A 28 -1.22 2.67 11.35
N PHE A 29 -0.13 2.45 10.59
CA PHE A 29 0.30 1.10 10.21
C PHE A 29 0.74 0.28 11.43
N LEU A 30 1.52 0.89 12.33
CA LEU A 30 2.00 0.24 13.55
C LEU A 30 0.84 -0.08 14.51
N LEU A 31 -0.09 0.87 14.67
CA LEU A 31 -1.30 0.68 15.47
C LEU A 31 -2.18 -0.42 14.89
N ALA A 32 -2.42 -0.42 13.58
CA ALA A 32 -3.18 -1.47 12.91
C ALA A 32 -2.50 -2.84 13.09
N ALA A 33 -1.18 -2.93 12.91
CA ALA A 33 -0.43 -4.16 13.11
C ALA A 33 -0.54 -4.66 14.56
N ALA A 34 -0.39 -3.77 15.54
CA ALA A 34 -0.54 -4.10 16.96
C ALA A 34 -1.96 -4.61 17.28
N VAL A 35 -3.00 -3.92 16.82
CA VAL A 35 -4.40 -4.34 16.99
C VAL A 35 -4.60 -5.72 16.36
N LEU A 36 -4.19 -5.92 15.10
CA LEU A 36 -4.32 -7.20 14.42
C LEU A 36 -3.59 -8.34 15.16
N TRP A 37 -2.40 -8.06 15.69
CA TRP A 37 -1.62 -9.06 16.43
C TRP A 37 -2.24 -9.42 17.78
N PHE A 38 -2.53 -8.43 18.61
CA PHE A 38 -2.92 -8.65 20.00
C PHE A 38 -4.42 -8.95 20.16
N ARG A 39 -5.28 -8.32 19.37
CA ARG A 39 -6.74 -8.48 19.47
C ARG A 39 -7.27 -9.72 18.76
N TYR A 40 -6.70 -10.05 17.60
CA TYR A 40 -7.17 -11.16 16.77
C TYR A 40 -6.30 -12.41 16.85
N ARG A 41 -5.06 -12.29 17.37
CA ARG A 41 -4.15 -13.41 17.64
C ARG A 41 -4.10 -14.42 16.49
N PRO A 42 -3.68 -13.98 15.29
CA PRO A 42 -3.71 -14.81 14.09
C PRO A 42 -2.97 -16.13 14.32
N GLU A 43 -3.58 -17.23 13.93
CA GLU A 43 -2.96 -18.56 14.04
C GLU A 43 -2.08 -18.87 12.82
N GLN A 44 -2.54 -18.43 11.65
CA GLN A 44 -1.90 -18.77 10.39
C GLN A 44 -0.62 -17.97 10.17
N ARG A 45 0.45 -18.66 9.77
CA ARG A 45 1.76 -18.06 9.51
C ARG A 45 1.69 -16.98 8.43
N SER A 46 0.86 -17.17 7.40
CA SER A 46 0.66 -16.19 6.33
C SER A 46 0.02 -14.89 6.84
N THR A 47 -1.01 -14.99 7.67
CA THR A 47 -1.65 -13.82 8.30
C THR A 47 -0.67 -13.09 9.23
N ARG A 48 0.12 -13.83 10.03
CA ARG A 48 1.20 -13.25 10.85
C ARG A 48 2.23 -12.50 10.00
N ALA A 49 2.65 -13.09 8.88
CA ALA A 49 3.60 -12.47 7.97
C ALA A 49 3.06 -11.18 7.36
N LEU A 50 1.77 -11.13 6.97
CA LEU A 50 1.14 -9.88 6.50
C LEU A 50 1.13 -8.80 7.58
N ILE A 51 0.88 -9.15 8.85
CA ILE A 51 0.89 -8.19 9.96
C ILE A 51 2.32 -7.69 10.25
N VAL A 52 3.33 -8.55 10.17
CA VAL A 52 4.73 -8.15 10.30
C VAL A 52 5.13 -7.23 9.15
N LEU A 53 4.76 -7.57 7.91
CA LEU A 53 5.00 -6.71 6.75
C LEU A 53 4.31 -5.35 6.91
N LEU A 54 3.09 -5.31 7.45
CA LEU A 54 2.39 -4.05 7.76
C LEU A 54 3.17 -3.18 8.76
N ALA A 55 3.74 -3.80 9.80
CA ALA A 55 4.60 -3.08 10.74
C ALA A 55 5.89 -2.59 10.08
N LEU A 56 6.51 -3.40 9.21
CA LEU A 56 7.72 -3.03 8.47
C LEU A 56 7.47 -1.87 7.50
N ILE A 57 6.29 -1.80 6.86
CA ILE A 57 5.87 -0.64 6.08
C ILE A 57 5.88 0.61 6.96
N GLY A 58 5.21 0.58 8.12
CA GLY A 58 5.17 1.73 9.03
C GLY A 58 6.57 2.18 9.51
N LEU A 59 7.45 1.21 9.83
CA LEU A 59 8.82 1.50 10.26
C LEU A 59 9.68 2.08 9.13
N ALA A 60 9.60 1.50 7.93
CA ALA A 60 10.37 1.95 6.77
C ALA A 60 9.91 3.33 6.30
N SER A 61 8.59 3.57 6.29
CA SER A 61 8.04 4.88 5.95
C SER A 61 8.44 5.94 6.98
N LEU A 62 8.35 5.64 8.28
CA LEU A 62 8.85 6.55 9.32
C LEU A 62 10.36 6.83 9.16
N ALA A 63 11.16 5.82 8.84
CA ALA A 63 12.58 5.99 8.55
C ALA A 63 12.82 6.91 7.33
N PHE A 64 11.98 6.82 6.30
CA PHE A 64 12.06 7.68 5.13
C PHE A 64 11.61 9.11 5.41
N HIS A 65 10.52 9.32 6.13
CA HIS A 65 10.05 10.66 6.47
C HIS A 65 10.99 11.38 7.46
N THR A 66 11.76 10.64 8.25
CA THR A 66 12.77 11.22 9.14
C THR A 66 14.14 11.42 8.46
N ALA A 67 14.69 10.38 7.83
CA ALA A 67 16.05 10.42 7.27
C ALA A 67 16.12 10.94 5.84
N ALA A 68 15.04 10.80 5.06
CA ALA A 68 14.93 11.26 3.66
C ALA A 68 16.07 10.80 2.74
N THR A 69 16.56 9.57 2.94
CA THR A 69 17.62 9.01 2.09
C THR A 69 17.07 8.10 1.01
N GLU A 70 17.81 7.96 -0.08
CA GLU A 70 17.52 6.98 -1.13
C GLU A 70 17.36 5.55 -0.59
N LEU A 71 18.19 5.13 0.37
CA LEU A 71 18.07 3.82 1.00
C LEU A 71 16.74 3.66 1.73
N THR A 72 16.36 4.65 2.54
CA THR A 72 15.09 4.62 3.27
C THR A 72 13.89 4.66 2.33
N ARG A 73 13.98 5.39 1.21
CA ARG A 73 12.97 5.41 0.15
C ARG A 73 12.78 4.03 -0.47
N VAL A 74 13.90 3.36 -0.79
CA VAL A 74 13.87 2.01 -1.36
C VAL A 74 13.22 1.03 -0.39
N PHE A 75 13.56 1.07 0.90
CA PHE A 75 12.93 0.19 1.88
C PHE A 75 11.43 0.45 2.03
N ASP A 76 11.01 1.71 2.07
CA ASP A 76 9.59 2.07 2.17
C ASP A 76 8.78 1.46 1.02
N VAL A 77 9.23 1.68 -0.22
CA VAL A 77 8.57 1.12 -1.42
C VAL A 77 8.68 -0.41 -1.47
N LEU A 78 9.82 -0.98 -1.08
CA LEU A 78 10.05 -2.43 -1.12
C LEU A 78 9.10 -3.17 -0.19
N PHE A 79 8.93 -2.72 1.05
CA PHE A 79 8.03 -3.41 1.99
C PHE A 79 6.57 -3.32 1.58
N ILE A 80 6.15 -2.20 0.98
CA ILE A 80 4.83 -2.07 0.36
C ILE A 80 4.69 -3.09 -0.78
N ALA A 81 5.66 -3.16 -1.69
CA ALA A 81 5.62 -4.10 -2.80
C ALA A 81 5.51 -5.55 -2.30
N VAL A 82 6.38 -5.96 -1.37
CA VAL A 82 6.36 -7.31 -0.78
C VAL A 82 5.01 -7.61 -0.13
N PHE A 83 4.43 -6.66 0.61
CA PHE A 83 3.09 -6.81 1.18
C PHE A 83 2.04 -7.04 0.10
N VAL A 84 1.97 -6.19 -0.92
CA VAL A 84 0.94 -6.28 -1.98
C VAL A 84 1.07 -7.59 -2.75
N PHE A 85 2.28 -7.98 -3.16
CA PHE A 85 2.52 -9.25 -3.86
C PHE A 85 2.16 -10.45 -2.98
N PHE A 86 2.55 -10.46 -1.71
CA PHE A 86 2.21 -11.56 -0.82
C PHE A 86 0.71 -11.58 -0.47
N TYR A 87 0.07 -10.42 -0.39
CA TYR A 87 -1.37 -10.31 -0.13
C TYR A 87 -2.20 -10.92 -1.25
N VAL A 88 -1.90 -10.66 -2.53
CA VAL A 88 -2.65 -11.28 -3.64
C VAL A 88 -2.48 -12.80 -3.69
N VAL A 89 -1.34 -13.31 -3.25
CA VAL A 89 -1.12 -14.76 -3.08
C VAL A 89 -1.97 -15.31 -1.93
N CYS A 90 -1.93 -14.66 -0.76
CA CYS A 90 -2.79 -15.02 0.37
C CYS A 90 -4.27 -14.95 0.00
N PHE A 91 -4.64 -13.99 -0.84
CA PHE A 91 -6.01 -13.84 -1.33
C PHE A 91 -6.45 -15.06 -2.15
N GLY A 92 -5.65 -15.49 -3.13
CA GLY A 92 -5.96 -16.70 -3.91
C GLY A 92 -6.09 -17.96 -3.04
N HIS A 93 -5.26 -18.08 -2.00
CA HIS A 93 -5.35 -19.19 -1.05
C HIS A 93 -6.60 -19.11 -0.16
N TRP A 94 -6.80 -18.00 0.55
CA TRP A 94 -7.83 -17.89 1.58
C TRP A 94 -9.23 -17.62 1.04
N PHE A 95 -9.35 -16.87 -0.05
CA PHE A 95 -10.67 -16.48 -0.59
C PHE A 95 -11.16 -17.41 -1.70
N TRP A 96 -10.25 -18.01 -2.47
CA TRP A 96 -10.58 -18.98 -3.54
C TRP A 96 -10.30 -20.44 -3.17
N GLY A 97 -9.72 -20.72 -2.01
CA GLY A 97 -9.42 -22.08 -1.57
C GLY A 97 -8.33 -22.77 -2.41
N LEU A 98 -7.51 -22.00 -3.13
CA LEU A 98 -6.44 -22.57 -3.96
C LEU A 98 -5.32 -23.13 -3.07
N PRO A 99 -4.68 -24.25 -3.44
CA PRO A 99 -3.45 -24.66 -2.78
C PRO A 99 -2.33 -23.62 -3.07
N TRP A 100 -1.39 -23.47 -2.14
CA TRP A 100 -0.33 -22.43 -2.19
C TRP A 100 0.40 -22.35 -3.53
N HIS A 101 0.78 -23.49 -4.13
CA HIS A 101 1.47 -23.51 -5.42
C HIS A 101 0.66 -22.87 -6.57
N ARG A 102 -0.68 -22.92 -6.51
CA ARG A 102 -1.55 -22.22 -7.47
C ARG A 102 -1.76 -20.77 -7.08
N ALA A 103 -1.91 -20.49 -5.79
CA ALA A 103 -2.09 -19.14 -5.27
C ALA A 103 -0.91 -18.22 -5.64
N TRP A 104 0.31 -18.76 -5.72
CA TRP A 104 1.49 -18.02 -6.15
C TRP A 104 1.39 -17.43 -7.57
N TRP A 105 0.53 -17.94 -8.45
CA TRP A 105 0.29 -17.35 -9.78
C TRP A 105 -0.38 -15.97 -9.74
N PHE A 106 -0.96 -15.56 -8.61
CA PHE A 106 -1.51 -14.22 -8.45
C PHE A 106 -0.41 -13.14 -8.45
N ALA A 107 0.80 -13.47 -7.97
CA ALA A 107 1.93 -12.54 -7.96
C ALA A 107 2.39 -12.14 -9.37
N PRO A 108 2.74 -13.06 -10.29
CA PRO A 108 3.07 -12.69 -11.67
C PRO A 108 1.86 -12.08 -12.39
N GLY A 109 0.62 -12.48 -12.07
CA GLY A 109 -0.58 -11.81 -12.58
C GLY A 109 -0.63 -10.32 -12.23
N LEU A 110 -0.31 -9.96 -10.98
CA LEU A 110 -0.19 -8.57 -10.55
C LEU A 110 0.99 -7.86 -11.25
N ALA A 111 2.12 -8.52 -11.43
CA ALA A 111 3.27 -7.93 -12.15
C ALA A 111 2.91 -7.63 -13.61
N VAL A 112 2.25 -8.55 -14.30
CA VAL A 112 1.76 -8.36 -15.68
C VAL A 112 0.77 -7.21 -15.73
N LEU A 113 -0.19 -7.14 -14.79
CA LEU A 113 -1.10 -6.00 -14.68
C LEU A 113 -0.34 -4.68 -14.52
N GLY A 114 0.70 -4.66 -13.68
CA GLY A 114 1.58 -3.51 -13.53
C GLY A 114 2.22 -3.07 -14.83
N VAL A 115 2.79 -4.01 -15.60
CA VAL A 115 3.40 -3.73 -16.90
C VAL A 115 2.37 -3.18 -17.89
N LEU A 116 1.18 -3.80 -17.96
CA LEU A 116 0.12 -3.37 -18.86
C LEU A 116 -0.40 -1.96 -18.55
N LEU A 117 -0.35 -1.56 -17.28
CA LEU A 117 -0.81 -0.25 -16.84
C LEU A 117 0.25 0.85 -16.93
N ILE A 118 1.51 0.54 -17.27
CA ILE A 118 2.60 1.54 -17.39
C ILE A 118 2.17 2.79 -18.18
N PRO A 119 1.54 2.68 -19.39
CA PRO A 119 1.18 3.87 -20.15
C PRO A 119 0.22 4.81 -19.40
N VAL A 120 -0.69 4.24 -18.59
CA VAL A 120 -1.63 5.00 -17.77
C VAL A 120 -0.96 5.49 -16.48
N SER A 121 -0.13 4.67 -15.85
CA SER A 121 0.60 5.04 -14.65
C SER A 121 1.48 6.28 -14.86
N LEU A 122 2.11 6.41 -16.04
CA LEU A 122 2.96 7.56 -16.36
C LEU A 122 2.19 8.88 -16.52
N THR A 123 0.87 8.85 -16.70
CA THR A 123 0.05 10.07 -16.79
C THR A 123 -0.45 10.55 -15.43
N ILE A 124 -0.26 9.75 -14.37
CA ILE A 124 -0.68 10.11 -13.00
C ILE A 124 0.42 10.95 -12.32
N PRO A 125 0.15 12.21 -11.95
CA PRO A 125 1.12 13.09 -11.32
C PRO A 125 1.46 12.68 -9.87
N GLY A 126 2.46 13.33 -9.29
CA GLY A 126 2.81 13.16 -7.87
C GLY A 126 3.48 11.83 -7.51
N GLY A 127 3.99 11.09 -8.51
CA GLY A 127 4.64 9.79 -8.28
C GLY A 127 3.66 8.67 -7.90
N SER A 128 2.36 8.92 -7.99
CA SER A 128 1.29 8.00 -7.57
C SER A 128 1.05 6.85 -8.56
N GLY A 129 1.54 6.99 -9.80
CA GLY A 129 1.32 6.02 -10.88
C GLY A 129 1.78 4.59 -10.57
N SER A 130 2.81 4.42 -9.74
CA SER A 130 3.33 3.10 -9.32
C SER A 130 2.31 2.30 -8.50
N TYR A 131 1.36 2.97 -7.85
CA TYR A 131 0.33 2.35 -7.03
C TYR A 131 -0.94 1.99 -7.82
N LEU A 132 -1.06 2.42 -9.07
CA LEU A 132 -2.23 2.21 -9.91
C LEU A 132 -2.58 0.72 -10.03
N ALA A 133 -1.59 -0.13 -10.27
CA ALA A 133 -1.79 -1.57 -10.42
C ALA A 133 -2.35 -2.22 -9.15
N ALA A 134 -1.88 -1.78 -7.98
CA ALA A 134 -2.42 -2.26 -6.70
C ALA A 134 -3.88 -1.82 -6.50
N GLY A 135 -4.22 -0.57 -6.85
CA GLY A 135 -5.59 -0.06 -6.78
C GLY A 135 -6.54 -0.79 -7.74
N VAL A 136 -6.13 -0.96 -9.00
CA VAL A 136 -6.89 -1.71 -10.01
C VAL A 136 -7.06 -3.17 -9.57
N ALA A 137 -6.01 -3.79 -9.05
CA ALA A 137 -6.10 -5.14 -8.50
C ALA A 137 -7.11 -5.19 -7.36
N LEU A 138 -7.07 -4.28 -6.39
CA LEU A 138 -7.98 -4.26 -5.25
C LEU A 138 -9.46 -4.18 -5.68
N VAL A 139 -9.79 -3.31 -6.64
CA VAL A 139 -11.14 -3.22 -7.22
C VAL A 139 -11.48 -4.50 -8.00
N GLY A 140 -10.54 -5.02 -8.80
CA GLY A 140 -10.70 -6.27 -9.54
C GLY A 140 -10.98 -7.46 -8.63
N LEU A 141 -10.30 -7.55 -7.49
CA LEU A 141 -10.52 -8.57 -6.47
C LEU A 141 -11.92 -8.44 -5.82
N ALA A 142 -12.40 -7.21 -5.57
CA ALA A 142 -13.75 -6.98 -5.07
C ALA A 142 -14.81 -7.45 -6.07
N VAL A 143 -14.66 -7.09 -7.34
CA VAL A 143 -15.55 -7.50 -8.44
C VAL A 143 -15.51 -9.01 -8.61
N ALA A 144 -14.31 -9.60 -8.64
CA ALA A 144 -14.14 -11.04 -8.75
C ALA A 144 -14.82 -11.78 -7.59
N LEU A 145 -14.70 -11.29 -6.35
CA LEU A 145 -15.41 -11.86 -5.20
C LEU A 145 -16.92 -11.77 -5.36
N ARG A 146 -17.44 -10.61 -5.78
CA ARG A 146 -18.87 -10.36 -5.90
C ARG A 146 -19.54 -11.32 -6.89
N PHE A 147 -18.93 -11.53 -8.06
CA PHE A 147 -19.55 -12.23 -9.18
C PHE A 147 -19.08 -13.69 -9.33
N PHE A 148 -17.82 -13.97 -9.01
CA PHE A 148 -17.18 -15.28 -9.24
C PHE A 148 -16.64 -15.93 -7.96
N GLY A 149 -16.71 -15.24 -6.82
CA GLY A 149 -16.19 -15.74 -5.56
C GLY A 149 -16.99 -16.95 -5.05
N PRO A 150 -16.31 -17.91 -4.37
CA PRO A 150 -16.96 -18.99 -3.65
C PRO A 150 -18.03 -18.48 -2.68
N THR A 151 -19.12 -19.23 -2.49
CA THR A 151 -20.27 -18.81 -1.66
C THR A 151 -19.88 -18.42 -0.24
N GLY A 152 -18.94 -19.15 0.38
CA GLY A 152 -18.45 -18.89 1.73
C GLY A 152 -17.66 -17.58 1.89
N THR A 153 -17.02 -17.10 0.83
CA THR A 153 -16.11 -15.93 0.90
C THR A 153 -16.65 -14.72 0.13
N ARG A 154 -17.64 -14.92 -0.75
CA ARG A 154 -18.28 -13.88 -1.58
C ARG A 154 -18.68 -12.64 -0.80
N HIS A 155 -19.20 -12.78 0.42
CA HIS A 155 -19.68 -11.66 1.22
C HIS A 155 -18.60 -10.61 1.56
N HIS A 156 -17.31 -10.98 1.50
CA HIS A 156 -16.19 -10.07 1.74
C HIS A 156 -16.01 -9.02 0.63
N TRP A 157 -16.66 -9.15 -0.53
CA TRP A 157 -16.55 -8.19 -1.63
C TRP A 157 -16.76 -6.73 -1.20
N ARG A 158 -17.63 -6.49 -0.21
CA ARG A 158 -17.91 -5.15 0.34
C ARG A 158 -16.69 -4.57 1.05
N ALA A 159 -15.97 -5.37 1.83
CA ALA A 159 -14.78 -4.93 2.53
C ALA A 159 -13.68 -4.53 1.52
N PHE A 160 -13.49 -5.32 0.47
CA PHE A 160 -12.57 -4.99 -0.63
C PHE A 160 -13.02 -3.74 -1.41
N GLY A 161 -14.33 -3.57 -1.65
CA GLY A 161 -14.88 -2.38 -2.30
C GLY A 161 -14.67 -1.12 -1.47
N ILE A 162 -14.88 -1.17 -0.15
CA ILE A 162 -14.61 -0.06 0.77
C ILE A 162 -13.11 0.24 0.78
N ALA A 163 -12.25 -0.76 0.91
CA ALA A 163 -10.80 -0.57 0.86
C ALA A 163 -10.36 0.06 -0.48
N GLY A 164 -10.94 -0.38 -1.61
CA GLY A 164 -10.71 0.19 -2.93
C GLY A 164 -11.13 1.65 -3.03
N ALA A 165 -12.28 2.02 -2.48
CA ALA A 165 -12.75 3.40 -2.45
C ALA A 165 -11.85 4.30 -1.60
N VAL A 166 -11.48 3.85 -0.39
CA VAL A 166 -10.54 4.56 0.50
C VAL A 166 -9.19 4.73 -0.18
N PHE A 167 -8.68 3.68 -0.83
CA PHE A 167 -7.44 3.74 -1.59
C PHE A 167 -7.51 4.72 -2.75
N ALA A 168 -8.61 4.73 -3.51
CA ALA A 168 -8.79 5.67 -4.62
C ALA A 168 -8.81 7.13 -4.15
N VAL A 169 -9.47 7.42 -3.03
CA VAL A 169 -9.46 8.76 -2.41
C VAL A 169 -8.03 9.12 -1.98
N SER A 170 -7.33 8.22 -1.28
CA SER A 170 -5.95 8.44 -0.84
C SER A 170 -5.01 8.71 -2.03
N LEU A 171 -5.13 7.93 -3.11
CA LEU A 171 -4.31 8.09 -4.31
C LEU A 171 -4.60 9.42 -5.03
N ALA A 172 -5.87 9.84 -5.06
CA ALA A 172 -6.26 11.12 -5.65
C ALA A 172 -5.64 12.29 -4.88
N LEU A 173 -5.75 12.29 -3.54
CA LEU A 173 -5.12 13.30 -2.69
C LEU A 173 -3.60 13.35 -2.93
N ARG A 174 -2.93 12.19 -2.88
CA ARG A 174 -1.48 12.12 -3.13
C ARG A 174 -1.08 12.63 -4.52
N SER A 175 -1.90 12.39 -5.55
CA SER A 175 -1.59 12.81 -6.93
C SER A 175 -1.63 14.33 -7.11
N VAL A 176 -2.49 15.02 -6.35
CA VAL A 176 -2.64 16.48 -6.42
C VAL A 176 -1.83 17.22 -5.35
N ASP A 177 -1.20 16.48 -4.43
CA ASP A 177 -0.44 16.99 -3.29
C ASP A 177 0.61 18.04 -3.69
N LEU A 178 1.48 17.70 -4.65
CA LEU A 178 2.52 18.62 -5.13
C LEU A 178 1.96 19.85 -5.87
N ALA A 179 0.80 19.70 -6.54
CA ALA A 179 0.15 20.81 -7.23
C ALA A 179 -0.46 21.81 -6.24
N ALA A 180 -0.87 21.36 -5.05
CA ALA A 180 -1.45 22.21 -4.01
C ALA A 180 -0.40 22.94 -3.15
N CYS A 181 0.89 22.67 -3.32
CA CYS A 181 1.93 23.14 -2.40
C CYS A 181 2.10 24.64 -2.30
N ALA A 182 1.83 25.37 -3.39
CA ALA A 182 1.96 26.82 -3.39
C ALA A 182 1.01 27.48 -2.37
N ASP A 183 -0.21 26.95 -2.24
CA ASP A 183 -1.25 27.49 -1.37
C ASP A 183 -1.31 26.78 -0.01
N ARG A 184 -0.83 25.53 0.06
CA ARG A 184 -0.94 24.67 1.23
C ARG A 184 0.37 23.91 1.48
N PRO A 185 1.30 24.47 2.27
CA PRO A 185 2.59 23.82 2.58
C PRO A 185 2.44 22.48 3.30
N SER A 186 1.34 22.26 4.01
CA SER A 186 1.02 20.98 4.61
C SER A 186 0.49 19.95 3.61
N GLY A 187 0.46 20.22 2.30
CA GLY A 187 -0.14 19.32 1.31
C GLY A 187 -1.61 18.97 1.58
N THR A 188 -2.00 17.77 1.18
CA THR A 188 -3.38 17.28 1.08
C THR A 188 -3.73 16.15 2.05
N HIS A 189 -2.89 15.96 3.09
CA HIS A 189 -3.02 14.89 4.10
C HIS A 189 -4.45 14.72 4.64
#